data_AF-A0A554M8D0-F1
#
_entry.id   AF-A0A554M8D0-F1
#
_cell.length_a   1.000
_cell.length_b   1.000
_cell.length_c   1.000
_cell.angle_alpha   90.00
_cell.angle_beta   90.00
_cell.angle_gamma   90.00
#
_symmetry.space_group_name_H-M   'P 1'
#
loop_
_entity.id
_entity.type
_entity.pdbx_description
1 polymer ?
#
loop_
_entity_poly.entity_id
_entity_poly.type
_entity_poly.pdbx_seq_one_letter_code
_entity_poly.pdbx_strand_id
1 'polypeptide(L)'
;MEDKLIKNRNTIPQLVSVTLKNEDETDEQIIERQEKFLKLPENVKDKLASYVTGEKIFKIGQGFGFDLQKTASIARLVRSYYFGEVKKDEFASVLIKETGIDEENAKKITQEVLRTILNFH
;
A
#
# COMPACT_ATOMS: atom_id res chain seq x y z
N MET A 1 -32.42 -7.64 6.71
CA MET A 1 -31.76 -7.36 5.42
C MET A 1 -30.36 -6.93 5.80
N GLU A 2 -29.34 -7.80 5.63
CA GLU A 2 -27.91 -7.42 5.78
C GLU A 2 -26.95 -8.59 5.47
N ASP A 3 -27.43 -9.83 5.36
CA ASP A 3 -26.54 -11.01 5.39
C ASP A 3 -26.28 -11.72 4.05
N LYS A 4 -26.53 -11.05 2.91
CA LYS A 4 -26.51 -11.72 1.58
C LYS A 4 -25.43 -11.29 0.61
N LEU A 5 -24.66 -10.23 0.88
CA LEU A 5 -23.64 -9.74 -0.05
C LEU A 5 -22.25 -10.38 0.16
N ILE A 6 -21.96 -10.93 1.34
CA ILE A 6 -20.64 -11.47 1.69
C ILE A 6 -20.48 -12.95 1.25
N LYS A 7 -21.59 -13.70 1.14
CA LYS A 7 -21.55 -15.16 0.91
C LYS A 7 -21.07 -15.63 -0.47
N ASN A 8 -20.98 -14.75 -1.47
CA ASN A 8 -20.72 -15.15 -2.86
C ASN A 8 -19.34 -14.75 -3.41
N ARG A 9 -18.42 -14.26 -2.57
CA ARG A 9 -17.04 -13.95 -3.00
C ARG A 9 -16.08 -14.76 -2.13
N ASN A 10 -15.67 -15.93 -2.63
CA ASN A 10 -14.75 -16.90 -1.99
C ASN A 10 -13.32 -16.37 -1.74
N THR A 11 -13.11 -15.06 -1.69
CA THR A 11 -11.81 -14.44 -1.44
C THR A 11 -11.90 -13.66 -0.14
N ILE A 12 -11.25 -14.17 0.90
CA ILE A 12 -10.98 -13.40 2.12
C ILE A 12 -10.18 -12.16 1.69
N PRO A 13 -10.66 -10.93 1.95
CA PRO A 13 -9.90 -9.73 1.65
C PRO A 13 -8.54 -9.80 2.36
N GLN A 14 -7.45 -9.56 1.64
CA GLN A 14 -6.18 -9.32 2.32
C GLN A 14 -6.35 -8.04 3.15
N LEU A 15 -6.38 -8.18 4.47
CA LEU A 15 -6.51 -7.06 5.39
C LEU A 15 -5.19 -6.30 5.41
N VAL A 16 -5.17 -5.15 4.77
CA VAL A 16 -4.11 -4.15 4.91
C VAL A 16 -4.83 -2.89 5.32
N SER A 17 -4.78 -2.60 6.63
CA SER A 17 -5.53 -1.51 7.25
C SER A 17 -5.12 -0.17 6.65
N VAL A 18 -6.09 0.64 6.21
CA VAL A 18 -5.85 1.99 5.67
C VAL A 18 -5.37 2.99 6.73
N THR A 19 -5.61 2.70 8.01
CA THR A 19 -5.71 3.75 9.02
C THR A 19 -4.39 4.03 9.75
N LEU A 20 -3.86 5.23 9.52
CA LEU A 20 -2.77 5.86 10.31
C LEU A 20 -3.24 6.36 11.67
N LYS A 21 -4.54 6.63 11.78
CA LYS A 21 -5.26 7.04 13.00
C LYS A 21 -6.02 5.84 13.51
N ASN A 22 -6.22 5.71 14.82
CA ASN A 22 -6.93 4.57 15.44
C ASN A 22 -8.45 4.56 15.13
N GLU A 23 -8.83 4.71 13.86
CA GLU A 23 -10.20 4.59 13.37
C GLU A 23 -10.25 3.29 12.58
N ASP A 24 -11.23 2.44 12.88
CA ASP A 24 -11.45 1.21 12.12
C ASP A 24 -11.94 1.57 10.70
N GLU A 25 -11.44 0.87 9.68
CA GLU A 25 -12.00 0.99 8.33
C GLU A 25 -13.47 0.58 8.35
N THR A 26 -14.34 1.34 7.66
CA THR A 26 -15.74 0.91 7.50
C THR A 26 -15.83 -0.28 6.55
N ASP A 27 -16.89 -1.08 6.68
CA ASP A 27 -17.12 -2.22 5.79
C ASP A 27 -17.17 -1.78 4.31
N GLU A 28 -17.74 -0.62 4.01
CA GLU A 28 -17.77 -0.05 2.66
C GLU A 28 -16.36 0.24 2.13
N GLN A 29 -15.48 0.79 2.97
CA GLN A 29 -14.09 1.03 2.61
C GLN A 29 -13.37 -0.27 2.31
N ILE A 30 -13.56 -1.30 3.14
CA ILE A 30 -12.97 -2.63 2.93
C ILE A 30 -13.49 -3.25 1.61
N ILE A 31 -14.78 -3.13 1.33
CA ILE A 31 -15.40 -3.65 0.10
C ILE A 31 -14.86 -2.92 -1.13
N GLU A 32 -14.87 -1.59 -1.14
CA GLU A 32 -14.33 -0.78 -2.25
C GLU A 32 -12.87 -1.14 -2.52
N ARG A 33 -12.10 -1.27 -1.44
CA ARG A 33 -10.69 -1.63 -1.44
C ARG A 33 -10.44 -3.01 -2.05
N GLN A 34 -11.28 -3.99 -1.73
CA GLN A 34 -11.21 -5.33 -2.29
C GLN A 34 -11.62 -5.34 -3.77
N GLU A 35 -12.63 -4.56 -4.16
CA GLU A 35 -13.06 -4.46 -5.56
C GLU A 35 -11.98 -3.83 -6.45
N LYS A 36 -11.29 -2.79 -5.96
CA LYS A 36 -10.12 -2.22 -6.65
C LYS A 36 -9.03 -3.28 -6.86
N PHE A 37 -8.73 -4.08 -5.83
CA PHE A 37 -7.74 -5.16 -5.93
C PHE A 37 -8.13 -6.24 -6.96
N LEU A 38 -9.39 -6.70 -6.93
CA LEU A 38 -9.88 -7.74 -7.84
C LEU A 38 -9.86 -7.31 -9.31
N LYS A 39 -10.00 -6.01 -9.58
CA LYS A 39 -9.93 -5.41 -10.94
C LYS A 39 -8.50 -5.28 -11.49
N LEU A 40 -7.48 -5.45 -10.66
CA LEU A 40 -6.09 -5.37 -11.12
C LEU A 40 -5.73 -6.53 -12.06
N PRO A 41 -4.74 -6.36 -12.95
CA PRO A 41 -4.11 -7.48 -13.64
C PRO A 41 -3.49 -8.49 -12.66
N GLU A 42 -3.51 -9.78 -13.01
CA GLU A 42 -3.07 -10.86 -12.09
C GLU A 42 -1.61 -10.71 -11.66
N ASN A 43 -0.72 -10.33 -12.58
CA ASN A 43 0.68 -10.06 -12.27
C ASN A 43 0.87 -8.93 -11.24
N VAL A 44 -0.06 -7.97 -11.17
CA VAL A 44 -0.05 -6.90 -10.16
C VAL A 44 -0.58 -7.42 -8.83
N LYS A 45 -1.65 -8.23 -8.84
CA LYS A 45 -2.17 -8.88 -7.62
C LYS A 45 -1.10 -9.76 -6.98
N ASP A 46 -0.45 -10.60 -7.78
CA ASP A 46 0.64 -11.47 -7.34
C ASP A 46 1.77 -10.64 -6.74
N LYS A 47 2.16 -9.53 -7.38
CA LYS A 47 3.18 -8.63 -6.85
C LYS A 47 2.77 -8.03 -5.51
N LEU A 48 1.53 -7.55 -5.37
CA LEU A 48 1.03 -6.94 -4.12
C LEU A 48 0.88 -7.97 -2.98
N ALA A 49 0.50 -9.21 -3.30
CA ALA A 49 0.36 -10.29 -2.34
C ALA A 49 1.67 -11.05 -2.05
N SER A 50 2.73 -10.78 -2.82
CA SER A 50 3.99 -11.52 -2.72
C SER A 50 4.76 -11.18 -1.45
N TYR A 51 5.18 -12.23 -0.74
CA TYR A 51 6.14 -12.14 0.36
C TYR A 51 7.40 -11.37 -0.04
N VAL A 52 7.90 -11.55 -1.28
CA VAL A 52 9.11 -10.88 -1.77
C VAL A 52 8.92 -9.37 -1.83
N THR A 53 7.74 -8.90 -2.25
CA THR A 53 7.42 -7.47 -2.26
C THR A 53 7.33 -6.92 -0.84
N GLY A 54 6.68 -7.66 0.08
CA GLY A 54 6.61 -7.31 1.49
C GLY A 54 8.00 -7.23 2.13
N GLU A 55 8.88 -8.19 1.86
CA GLU A 55 10.25 -8.21 2.37
C GLU A 55 11.07 -7.02 1.86
N LYS A 56 10.94 -6.66 0.58
CA LYS A 56 11.59 -5.47 0.02
C LYS A 56 11.10 -4.18 0.69
N ILE A 57 9.78 -4.03 0.87
CA ILE A 57 9.21 -2.86 1.56
C ILE A 57 9.74 -2.78 3.00
N PHE A 58 9.78 -3.91 3.71
CA PHE A 58 10.32 -3.98 5.06
C PHE A 58 11.80 -3.59 5.11
N LYS A 59 12.63 -4.09 4.17
CA LYS A 59 14.05 -3.73 4.05
C LYS A 59 14.25 -2.24 3.75
N ILE A 60 13.42 -1.65 2.90
CA ILE A 60 13.44 -0.20 2.64
C ILE A 60 13.14 0.54 3.96
N GLY A 61 12.04 0.22 4.64
CA GLY A 61 11.69 0.86 5.93
C GLY A 61 12.83 0.78 6.96
N GLN A 62 13.38 -0.42 7.17
CA GLN A 62 14.51 -0.65 8.08
C GLN A 62 15.75 0.19 7.71
N GLY A 63 16.05 0.32 6.41
CA GLY A 63 17.19 1.11 5.93
C GLY A 63 17.11 2.60 6.29
N PHE A 64 15.91 3.12 6.55
CA PHE A 64 15.66 4.50 6.97
C PHE A 64 15.23 4.61 8.44
N GLY A 65 15.36 3.55 9.23
CA GLY A 65 14.99 3.53 10.65
C GLY A 65 13.48 3.65 10.91
N PHE A 66 12.64 3.23 9.96
CA PHE A 66 11.19 3.23 10.12
C PHE A 66 10.75 2.12 11.07
N ASP A 67 9.80 2.46 11.95
CA ASP A 67 9.00 1.48 12.66
C ASP A 67 8.01 0.77 11.71
N LEU A 68 7.27 -0.20 12.24
CA LEU A 68 6.28 -0.95 11.48
C LEU A 68 5.18 -0.06 10.90
N GLN A 69 4.76 0.99 11.62
CA GLN A 69 3.69 1.88 11.18
C GLN A 69 4.12 2.72 9.97
N LYS A 70 5.31 3.33 10.04
CA LYS A 70 5.87 4.08 8.90
C LYS A 70 6.22 3.17 7.73
N THR A 71 6.67 1.95 8.00
CA THR A 71 6.88 0.93 6.96
C THR A 71 5.57 0.57 6.26
N ALA A 72 4.47 0.46 6.99
CA ALA A 72 3.14 0.23 6.42
C ALA A 72 2.68 1.39 5.51
N SER A 73 3.12 2.62 5.75
CA SER A 73 2.89 3.75 4.82
C SER A 73 3.53 3.53 3.45
N ILE A 74 4.71 2.91 3.38
CA ILE A 74 5.33 2.55 2.10
C ILE A 74 4.49 1.50 1.36
N ALA A 75 3.99 0.48 2.07
CA ALA A 75 3.12 -0.53 1.47
C ALA A 75 1.81 0.07 0.95
N ARG A 76 1.19 0.97 1.72
CA ARG A 76 -0.02 1.69 1.30
C ARG A 76 0.24 2.58 0.09
N LEU A 77 1.36 3.29 0.05
CA LEU A 77 1.75 4.09 -1.11
C LEU A 77 1.85 3.25 -2.39
N VAL A 78 2.58 2.13 -2.35
CA VAL A 78 2.72 1.21 -3.51
C VAL A 78 1.37 0.72 -3.99
N ARG A 79 0.48 0.39 -3.05
CA ARG A 79 -0.87 -0.07 -3.33
C ARG A 79 -1.73 1.02 -3.97
N SER A 80 -1.74 2.22 -3.39
CA SER A 80 -2.47 3.38 -3.93
C SER A 80 -2.00 3.76 -5.33
N TYR A 81 -0.72 3.58 -5.64
CA TYR A 81 -0.22 3.71 -7.01
C TYR A 81 -0.87 2.72 -7.98
N TYR A 82 -0.89 1.43 -7.64
CA TYR A 82 -1.55 0.43 -8.50
C TYR A 82 -3.06 0.62 -8.60
N PHE A 83 -3.66 1.26 -7.61
CA PHE A 83 -5.07 1.62 -7.61
C PHE A 83 -5.39 2.88 -8.40
N GLY A 84 -4.36 3.59 -8.89
CA GLY A 84 -4.52 4.86 -9.61
C GLY A 84 -4.87 6.05 -8.73
N GLU A 85 -4.69 5.92 -7.40
CA GLU A 85 -5.00 6.96 -6.41
C GLU A 85 -3.86 7.96 -6.23
N VAL A 86 -2.63 7.54 -6.51
CA VAL A 86 -1.41 8.34 -6.35
C VAL A 86 -0.52 8.16 -7.57
N LYS A 87 0.00 9.27 -8.12
CA LYS A 87 1.00 9.24 -9.20
C LYS A 87 2.41 9.22 -8.63
N LYS A 88 3.38 8.78 -9.43
CA LYS A 88 4.78 8.61 -8.99
C LYS A 88 5.44 9.90 -8.52
N ASP A 89 5.11 11.01 -9.17
CA ASP A 89 5.55 12.37 -8.86
C ASP A 89 5.02 12.86 -7.49
N GLU A 90 3.97 12.23 -6.97
CA GLU A 90 3.35 12.54 -5.68
C GLU A 90 3.89 11.65 -4.53
N PHE A 91 4.75 10.67 -4.81
CA PHE A 91 5.19 9.70 -3.79
C PHE A 91 5.89 10.35 -2.60
N ALA A 92 6.82 11.27 -2.87
CA ALA A 92 7.57 11.93 -1.82
C ALA A 92 6.65 12.79 -0.93
N SER A 93 5.71 13.53 -1.53
CA SER A 93 4.79 14.38 -0.76
C SER A 93 3.82 13.55 0.07
N VAL A 94 3.32 12.42 -0.45
CA VAL A 94 2.49 11.48 0.31
C VAL A 94 3.27 10.87 1.48
N LEU A 95 4.51 10.42 1.26
CA LEU A 95 5.34 9.88 2.34
C LEU A 95 5.62 10.89 3.45
N ILE A 96 5.95 12.14 3.09
CA ILE A 96 6.16 13.22 4.07
C ILE A 96 4.89 13.41 4.90
N LYS A 97 3.72 13.49 4.25
CA LYS A 97 2.43 13.66 4.92
C LYS A 97 2.10 12.50 5.85
N GLU A 98 2.38 11.27 5.45
CA GLU A 98 2.01 10.08 6.21
C GLU A 98 2.98 9.70 7.32
N THR A 99 4.26 10.07 7.21
CA THR A 99 5.32 9.59 8.12
C THR A 99 6.04 10.71 8.87
N GLY A 100 5.85 11.97 8.44
CA GLY A 100 6.48 13.15 9.04
C GLY A 100 7.99 13.26 8.81
N ILE A 101 8.54 12.53 7.84
CA ILE A 101 9.96 12.61 7.51
C ILE A 101 10.31 13.86 6.69
N ASP A 102 11.59 14.18 6.63
CA ASP A 102 12.11 15.24 5.77
C ASP A 102 12.05 14.86 4.27
N GLU A 103 12.10 15.90 3.44
CA GLU A 103 12.00 15.78 1.99
C GLU A 103 13.15 14.98 1.36
N GLU A 104 14.36 15.05 1.93
CA GLU A 104 15.52 14.34 1.40
C GLU A 104 15.33 12.83 1.55
N ASN A 105 14.95 12.37 2.75
CA ASN A 105 14.65 10.97 3.01
C ASN A 105 13.43 10.49 2.20
N ALA A 106 12.41 11.33 2.03
CA ALA A 106 11.23 10.96 1.25
C ALA A 106 11.58 10.74 -0.23
N LYS A 107 12.46 11.57 -0.81
CA LYS A 107 12.97 11.40 -2.17
C LYS A 107 13.79 10.12 -2.32
N LYS A 108 14.68 9.82 -1.37
CA LYS A 108 15.50 8.59 -1.38
C LYS A 108 14.62 7.33 -1.31
N ILE A 109 13.66 7.30 -0.39
CA ILE A 109 12.69 6.18 -0.28
C ILE A 109 11.88 6.05 -1.57
N THR A 110 11.40 7.17 -2.13
CA THR A 110 10.65 7.17 -3.39
C THR A 110 11.46 6.54 -4.52
N GLN A 111 12.74 6.93 -4.68
CA GLN A 111 13.63 6.35 -5.67
C GLN A 111 13.83 4.85 -5.45
N GLU A 112 14.04 4.42 -4.21
CA GLU A 112 14.20 3.00 -3.89
C GLU A 112 12.94 2.17 -4.17
N VAL A 113 11.76 2.69 -3.83
CA VAL A 113 10.48 2.04 -4.15
C VAL A 113 10.28 1.94 -5.66
N LEU A 114 10.50 3.04 -6.38
CA LEU A 114 10.37 3.08 -7.84
C LEU A 114 11.29 2.07 -8.51
N ARG A 115 12.53 1.98 -8.05
CA ARG A 115 13.56 1.08 -8.58
C ARG A 115 13.29 -0.40 -8.25
N THR A 116 13.00 -0.71 -7.00
CA THR A 116 13.03 -2.10 -6.48
C THR A 116 11.68 -2.80 -6.48
N ILE A 117 10.59 -2.03 -6.40
CA ILE A 117 9.21 -2.53 -6.34
C ILE A 117 8.53 -2.31 -7.69
N LEU A 118 8.60 -1.08 -8.21
CA LEU A 118 7.88 -0.69 -9.42
C LEU A 118 8.68 -0.86 -10.73
N ASN A 119 9.98 -1.17 -10.61
CA ASN A 119 10.91 -1.40 -11.73
C ASN A 119 10.97 -0.22 -12.74
N PHE A 120 10.94 1.02 -12.24
CA PHE A 120 11.25 2.20 -13.04
C PHE A 120 12.76 2.49 -13.01
N HIS A 121 13.32 2.80 -14.17
CA HIS A 121 14.72 3.17 -14.38
C HIS A 121 14.82 4.63 -14.82
#